data_AF-A0A103H600-F1
#
_entry.id   AF-A0A103H600-F1
#
_cell.length_a   1.000
_cell.length_b   1.000
_cell.length_c   1.000
_cell.angle_alpha   90.00
_cell.angle_beta   90.00
_cell.angle_gamma   90.00
#
_symmetry.space_group_name_H-M   'P 1'
#
loop_
_entity.id
_entity.type
_entity.pdbx_description
1 polymer ?
#
loop_
_entity_poly.entity_id
_entity_poly.type
_entity_poly.pdbx_seq_one_letter_code
_entity_poly.pdbx_strand_id
1 'polypeptide(L)' 'MLKNLTSSAIAGSLGGFNAHAANVVSAVFIATGQDPAQNFESSHCITMMEAVNNGKDLHISVTMPSIE' A
#
# COMPACT_ATOMS: atom_id res chain seq x y z
N MET A 1 -3.50 -12.29 -1.48
CA MET A 1 -4.31 -11.50 -2.44
C MET A 1 -5.74 -11.21 -1.98
N LEU A 2 -6.45 -12.13 -1.30
CA LEU A 2 -7.87 -11.93 -0.93
C LEU A 2 -8.15 -10.60 -0.20
N LYS A 3 -7.37 -10.27 0.83
CA LYS A 3 -7.57 -9.05 1.62
C LYS A 3 -7.32 -7.77 0.82
N ASN A 4 -6.17 -7.65 0.17
CA ASN A 4 -5.74 -6.39 -0.47
C ASN A 4 -6.44 -6.13 -1.81
N LEU A 5 -6.83 -7.17 -2.54
CA LEU A 5 -7.46 -7.03 -3.86
C LEU A 5 -8.97 -7.25 -3.77
N THR A 6 -9.40 -8.46 -3.42
CA THR A 6 -10.82 -8.82 -3.44
C THR A 6 -11.63 -8.04 -2.41
N SER A 7 -11.18 -7.98 -1.15
CA SER A 7 -11.91 -7.25 -0.11
C SER A 7 -11.90 -5.74 -0.35
N SER A 8 -10.77 -5.16 -0.78
CA SER A 8 -10.72 -3.73 -1.15
C SER A 8 -11.63 -3.40 -2.34
N ALA A 9 -11.72 -4.28 -3.34
CA ALA A 9 -12.65 -4.12 -4.46
C ALA A 9 -14.12 -4.20 -4.00
N ILE A 10 -14.47 -5.16 -3.13
CA ILE A 10 -15.82 -5.28 -2.55
C ILE A 10 -16.17 -4.04 -1.70
N ALA A 11 -15.19 -3.49 -0.99
CA ALA A 11 -15.36 -2.27 -0.19
C ALA A 11 -15.48 -0.99 -1.04
N GLY A 12 -15.29 -1.07 -2.37
CA GLY A 12 -15.30 0.10 -3.25
C GLY A 12 -14.10 1.04 -3.03
N SER A 13 -12.97 0.51 -2.55
CA SER A 13 -11.78 1.32 -2.31
C SER A 13 -11.13 1.77 -3.62
N LEU A 14 -10.80 3.06 -3.70
CA LEU A 14 -10.00 3.66 -4.76
C LEU A 14 -8.59 3.91 -4.20
N GLY A 15 -7.57 3.30 -4.80
CA GLY A 15 -6.17 3.44 -4.35
C GLY A 15 -5.79 2.68 -3.07
N GLY A 16 -6.73 2.13 -2.31
CA GLY A 16 -6.50 1.42 -1.03
C GLY A 16 -6.32 -0.11 -1.15
N PHE A 17 -5.47 -0.56 -2.07
CA PHE A 17 -5.21 -1.99 -2.32
C PHE A 17 -3.99 -2.50 -1.53
N ASN A 18 -3.92 -2.18 -0.25
CA ASN A 18 -2.79 -2.48 0.61
C ASN A 18 -3.23 -2.94 2.02
N ALA A 19 -2.28 -3.18 2.91
CA ALA A 19 -2.58 -3.51 4.30
C ALA A 19 -2.72 -2.27 5.18
N HIS A 20 -1.67 -1.46 5.23
CA HIS A 20 -1.56 -0.31 6.13
C HIS A 20 -0.50 0.69 5.66
N ALA A 21 -0.46 1.01 4.37
CA ALA A 21 0.53 1.93 3.81
C ALA A 21 0.50 3.30 4.51
N ALA A 22 -0.71 3.80 4.83
CA ALA A 22 -0.92 5.05 5.55
C ALA A 22 -0.19 5.15 6.89
N ASN A 23 -0.05 4.04 7.63
CA ASN A 23 0.63 4.06 8.94
C ASN A 23 2.13 4.31 8.77
N VAL A 24 2.73 3.66 7.76
CA VAL A 24 4.16 3.82 7.45
C VAL A 24 4.43 5.22 6.91
N VAL A 25 3.63 5.69 5.95
CA VAL A 25 3.75 7.04 5.38
C VAL A 25 3.62 8.10 6.48
N SER A 26 2.60 8.02 7.33
CA SER A 26 2.41 8.97 8.45
C SER A 26 3.61 8.99 9.40
N ALA A 27 4.15 7.82 9.76
CA ALA A 27 5.30 7.74 10.65
C ALA A 27 6.53 8.42 10.03
N VAL A 28 6.80 8.18 8.74
CA VAL A 28 7.89 8.82 8.03
C VAL A 28 7.67 10.33 7.92
N PHE A 29 6.47 10.76 7.51
CA PHE A 29 6.13 12.18 7.35
C PHE A 29 6.30 12.96 8.65
N ILE A 30 5.80 12.44 9.77
CA ILE A 30 5.96 13.09 11.08
C ILE A 30 7.43 13.11 11.50
N ALA A 31 8.17 12.01 11.28
CA ALA A 31 9.57 11.92 11.67
C ALA A 31 10.50 12.84 10.86
N THR A 32 10.18 13.10 9.59
CA THR A 32 10.99 13.92 8.67
C THR A 32 10.43 15.33 8.45
N GLY A 33 9.37 15.71 9.17
CA GLY A 33 8.78 17.05 9.11
C GLY A 33 8.02 17.37 7.82
N GLN A 34 7.48 16.36 7.13
CA GLN A 34 6.57 16.55 5.99
C GLN A 34 5.16 16.93 6.48
N ASP A 35 4.26 17.26 5.55
CA ASP A 35 2.85 17.54 5.87
C ASP A 35 2.05 16.25 6.12
N PRO A 36 1.64 15.94 7.36
CA PRO A 36 0.89 14.71 7.66
C PRO A 36 -0.49 14.65 7.01
N ALA A 37 -1.06 15.79 6.57
CA ALA A 37 -2.35 15.82 5.88
C ALA A 37 -2.26 15.20 4.48
N GLN A 38 -1.09 15.31 3.82
CA GLN A 38 -0.81 14.71 2.52
C GLN A 38 -0.76 13.18 2.53
N ASN A 39 -0.78 12.55 3.72
CA ASN A 39 -0.91 11.09 3.85
C ASN A 39 -2.18 10.56 3.16
N PHE A 40 -3.23 11.38 2.99
CA PHE A 40 -4.42 10.96 2.24
C PHE A 40 -4.07 10.47 0.83
N GLU A 41 -3.32 11.26 0.07
CA GLU A 41 -2.92 10.95 -1.30
C GLU A 41 -1.66 10.08 -1.35
N SER A 42 -0.68 10.39 -0.49
CA SER A 42 0.60 9.67 -0.43
C SER A 42 0.47 8.22 0.00
N SER A 43 -0.64 7.82 0.63
CA SER A 43 -0.87 6.43 1.04
C SER A 43 -1.60 5.57 0.01
N HIS A 44 -1.96 6.13 -1.17
CA HIS A 44 -2.44 5.33 -2.29
C HIS A 44 -1.38 4.30 -2.68
N CYS A 45 -1.76 3.04 -2.56
CA CYS A 45 -0.81 1.94 -2.63
C CYS A 45 -1.50 0.65 -3.06
N ILE A 46 -0.88 -0.03 -4.02
CA ILE A 46 -1.22 -1.40 -4.42
C ILE A 46 -0.11 -2.34 -3.96
N THR A 47 -0.46 -3.35 -3.18
CA THR A 47 0.46 -4.41 -2.75
C THR A 47 0.15 -5.70 -3.48
N MET A 48 1.10 -6.17 -4.29
CA MET A 48 1.00 -7.43 -5.02
C MET A 48 1.91 -8.48 -4.40
N MET A 49 1.44 -9.73 -4.42
CA MET A 49 2.17 -10.89 -3.90
C MET A 49 2.02 -12.05 -4.87
N GLU A 50 3.13 -12.63 -5.28
CA GLU A 50 3.16 -13.78 -6.19
C GLU A 50 4.19 -14.82 -5.75
N ALA A 51 3.86 -16.08 -5.99
CA ALA A 51 4.76 -17.19 -5.71
C ALA A 51 5.74 -17.32 -6.88
N VAL A 52 7.04 -17.29 -6.59
CA VAL A 52 8.11 -17.45 -7.60
C VAL A 52 8.96 -18.67 -7.26
N ASN A 53 9.87 -19.06 -8.16
CA ASN A 53 10.78 -20.20 -7.95
C ASN A 53 10.04 -21.49 -7.53
N ASN A 54 9.00 -21.86 -8.30
CA ASN A 54 8.14 -23.03 -8.04
C ASN A 54 7.44 -22.98 -6.67
N GLY A 55 7.12 -21.78 -6.19
CA GLY A 55 6.40 -21.56 -4.93
C GLY A 55 7.25 -21.70 -3.68
N LYS A 56 8.58 -21.73 -3.82
CA LYS A 56 9.50 -21.72 -2.68
C LYS A 56 9.71 -20.32 -2.12
N ASP A 57 9.58 -19.31 -2.97
CA ASP A 57 9.80 -17.92 -2.61
C ASP A 57 8.55 -17.08 -2.88
N LEU A 58 8.42 -16.00 -2.10
CA LEU A 58 7.35 -15.03 -2.23
C LEU A 58 7.93 -13.71 -2.76
N HIS A 59 7.54 -13.34 -3.98
CA HIS A 59 7.81 -12.00 -4.49
C HIS A 59 6.70 -11.06 -4.02
N ILE A 60 7.12 -9.92 -3.48
CA ILE A 60 6.24 -8.85 -3.01
C ILE A 60 6.63 -7.56 -3.71
N SER A 61 5.64 -6.84 -4.21
CA SER A 61 5.84 -5.50 -4.77
C SER A 61 4.79 -4.54 -4.23
N VAL A 62 5.20 -3.28 -4.14
CA VAL A 62 4.38 -2.16 -3.68
C VAL A 62 4.51 -1.04 -4.71
N THR A 63 3.38 -0.56 -5.20
CA THR A 63 3.32 0.57 -6.13
C THR A 63 2.56 1.71 -5.47
N MET A 64 3.21 2.87 -5.37
CA MET A 64 2.67 4.09 -4.78
C MET A 64 2.79 5.22 -5.81
N PRO A 65 1.69 5.59 -6.51
CA PRO A 65 1.77 6.48 -7.68
C PRO A 65 1.81 7.97 -7.33
N SER A 66 1.47 8.33 -6.09
CA SER A 66 1.17 9.72 -5.70
C SER A 66 1.81 10.08 -4.35
N ILE A 67 3.07 9.70 -4.15
CA ILE A 67 3.85 10.18 -2.99
C ILE A 67 4.23 11.64 -3.24
N GLU A 68 3.84 12.51 -2.31
CA GLU A 68 4.14 13.94 -2.32
C GLU A 68 5.34 14.27 -1.44
#